data_AF-A0A553N6I8-F1
#
_entry.id   AF-A0A553N6I8-F1
#
_cell.length_a   1.000
_cell.length_b   1.000
_cell.length_c   1.000
_cell.angle_alpha   90.00
_cell.angle_beta   90.00
_cell.angle_gamma   90.00
#
_symmetry.space_group_name_H-M   'P 1'
#
loop_
_entity.id
_entity.type
_entity.pdbx_description
1 polymer ?
#
loop_
_entity_poly.entity_id
_entity_poly.type
_entity_poly.pdbx_seq_one_letter_code
_entity_poly.pdbx_strand_id
1 'polypeptide(L)'
;MDNQAQATPQHPQPPLYAPPDLQTAMTGMVEGDIEVGVKSVDVIAAIKADPYGDRRQERAKQAAACARSAANAARHVATSSPTPGALRAARLAESLASTAETLAATL
;
A
#
# COMPACT_ATOMS: atom_id res chain seq x y z
N MET A 1 -36.58 -44.50 25.09
CA MET A 1 -36.46 -43.02 24.96
C MET A 1 -35.05 -42.81 24.46
N ASP A 2 -34.90 -42.92 23.15
CA ASP A 2 -33.61 -43.07 22.48
C ASP A 2 -33.20 -41.72 21.91
N ASN A 3 -32.21 -41.12 22.55
CA ASN A 3 -31.72 -39.79 22.24
C ASN A 3 -30.78 -39.89 21.01
N GLN A 4 -31.34 -39.71 19.81
CA GLN A 4 -30.55 -39.67 18.58
C GLN A 4 -29.75 -38.35 18.53
N ALA A 5 -28.45 -38.44 18.78
CA ALA A 5 -27.50 -37.36 18.54
C ALA A 5 -27.35 -37.15 17.02
N GLN A 6 -27.94 -36.07 16.50
CA GLN A 6 -27.66 -35.58 15.15
C GLN A 6 -26.21 -35.08 15.07
N ALA A 7 -25.38 -35.79 14.30
CA ALA A 7 -24.06 -35.31 13.90
C ALA A 7 -24.23 -34.17 12.90
N THR A 8 -23.78 -32.97 13.26
CA THR A 8 -23.73 -31.82 12.36
C THR A 8 -22.70 -32.06 11.24
N PRO A 9 -23.04 -31.80 9.96
CA PRO A 9 -22.09 -31.90 8.87
C PRO A 9 -20.96 -30.87 9.04
N GLN A 10 -19.73 -31.36 9.19
CA GLN A 10 -18.54 -30.52 9.19
C GLN A 10 -18.37 -29.91 7.79
N HIS A 11 -18.62 -28.61 7.66
CA HIS A 11 -18.17 -27.84 6.51
C HIS A 11 -16.64 -27.93 6.43
N PRO A 12 -16.05 -28.30 5.27
CA PRO A 12 -14.60 -28.27 5.10
C PRO A 12 -14.12 -26.83 5.28
N GLN A 13 -13.30 -26.59 6.29
CA GLN A 13 -12.61 -25.31 6.45
C GLN A 13 -11.73 -25.09 5.21
N PRO A 14 -11.82 -23.95 4.51
CA PRO A 14 -10.92 -23.67 3.41
C PRO A 14 -9.48 -23.63 3.93
N PRO A 15 -8.50 -24.12 3.14
CA PRO A 15 -7.11 -24.18 3.55
C PRO A 15 -6.59 -22.79 3.92
N LEU A 16 -5.89 -22.72 5.06
CA LEU A 16 -5.36 -21.50 5.67
C LEU A 16 -4.21 -20.83 4.88
N TYR A 17 -3.86 -21.36 3.71
CA TYR A 17 -2.73 -20.90 2.90
C TYR A 17 -3.20 -20.51 1.51
N ALA A 18 -2.99 -19.23 1.16
CA ALA A 18 -3.16 -18.74 -0.19
C ALA A 18 -2.24 -19.52 -1.15
N PRO A 19 -2.72 -19.92 -2.34
CA PRO A 19 -1.92 -20.64 -3.31
C PRO A 19 -0.65 -19.84 -3.70
N PRO A 20 0.47 -20.51 -4.01
CA PRO A 20 1.77 -19.87 -4.28
C PRO A 20 1.70 -18.76 -5.33
N ASP A 21 0.91 -18.96 -6.39
CA ASP A 21 0.72 -17.99 -7.47
C ASP A 21 0.12 -16.66 -6.98
N LEU A 22 -0.69 -16.71 -5.91
CA LEU A 22 -1.30 -15.54 -5.30
C LEU A 22 -0.29 -14.77 -4.45
N GLN A 23 0.62 -15.46 -3.75
CA GLN A 23 1.72 -14.80 -3.06
C GLN A 23 2.68 -14.11 -4.03
N THR A 24 3.05 -14.76 -5.13
CA THR A 24 3.95 -14.17 -6.13
C THR A 24 3.32 -12.96 -6.83
N ALA A 25 2.03 -13.05 -7.20
CA ALA A 25 1.30 -11.93 -7.77
C ALA A 25 1.17 -10.74 -6.79
N MET A 26 0.94 -11.03 -5.51
CA MET A 26 0.91 -9.99 -4.47
C MET A 26 2.27 -9.31 -4.33
N THR A 27 3.37 -10.08 -4.23
CA THR A 27 4.73 -9.53 -4.13
C THR A 27 5.09 -8.65 -5.32
N GLY A 28 4.77 -9.07 -6.55
CA GLY A 28 5.02 -8.27 -7.76
C GLY A 28 4.24 -6.95 -7.79
N MET A 29 2.99 -6.92 -7.29
CA MET A 29 2.26 -5.66 -7.12
C MET A 29 2.91 -4.76 -6.07
N VAL A 30 3.39 -5.33 -4.95
CA VAL A 30 4.08 -4.56 -3.89
C VAL A 30 5.33 -3.88 -4.43
N GLU A 31 6.14 -4.58 -5.21
CA GLU A 31 7.38 -4.03 -5.78
C GLU A 31 7.09 -2.84 -6.71
N GLY A 32 6.07 -2.97 -7.57
CA GLY A 32 5.61 -1.86 -8.43
C GLY A 32 5.11 -0.66 -7.63
N ASP A 33 4.37 -0.88 -6.55
CA ASP A 33 3.85 0.21 -5.71
C ASP A 33 4.93 0.89 -4.84
N ILE A 34 5.96 0.15 -4.43
CA ILE A 34 7.14 0.72 -3.77
C ILE A 34 7.95 1.57 -4.75
N GLU A 35 8.14 1.12 -6.00
CA GLU A 35 8.78 1.93 -7.05
C GLU A 35 8.03 3.24 -7.30
N VAL A 36 6.69 3.22 -7.28
CA VAL A 36 5.86 4.43 -7.41
C VAL A 36 6.07 5.36 -6.21
N GLY A 37 6.23 4.81 -5.00
CA GLY A 37 6.61 5.55 -3.80
C GLY A 37 7.95 6.26 -3.94
N VAL A 38 8.99 5.57 -4.42
CA VAL A 38 10.31 6.18 -4.66
C VAL A 38 10.22 7.32 -5.68
N LYS A 39 9.48 7.14 -6.78
CA LYS A 39 9.26 8.19 -7.78
C LYS A 39 8.62 9.46 -7.20
N SER A 40 7.77 9.33 -6.17
CA SER A 40 7.20 10.52 -5.51
C SER A 40 8.25 11.35 -4.76
N VAL A 41 9.27 10.70 -4.19
CA VAL A 41 10.41 11.37 -3.54
C VAL A 41 11.22 12.16 -4.56
N ASP A 42 11.47 11.60 -5.74
CA ASP A 42 12.19 12.28 -6.83
C ASP A 42 11.43 13.53 -7.30
N VAL A 43 10.11 13.46 -7.42
CA VAL A 43 9.29 14.62 -7.79
C VAL A 43 9.31 15.69 -6.70
N ILE A 44 9.24 15.31 -5.42
CA ILE A 44 9.38 16.26 -4.30
C ILE A 44 10.76 16.93 -4.32
N ALA A 45 11.83 16.17 -4.54
CA ALA A 45 13.19 16.68 -4.64
C ALA A 45 13.33 17.66 -5.82
N ALA A 46 12.75 17.32 -6.99
CA ALA A 46 12.74 18.18 -8.16
C ALA A 46 11.97 19.50 -7.92
N ILE A 47 10.84 19.46 -7.23
CA ILE A 47 10.09 20.67 -6.86
C ILE A 47 10.88 21.54 -5.89
N LYS A 48 11.58 20.94 -4.92
CA LYS A 48 12.46 21.70 -4.01
C LYS A 48 13.66 22.31 -4.72
N ALA A 49 14.22 21.64 -5.73
CA ALA A 49 15.34 22.14 -6.51
C ALA A 49 14.94 23.28 -7.46
N ASP A 50 13.70 23.28 -7.96
CA ASP A 50 13.13 24.35 -8.79
C ASP A 50 11.79 24.83 -8.23
N PRO A 51 11.81 25.70 -7.20
CA PRO A 51 10.60 26.16 -6.52
C PRO A 51 9.76 27.12 -7.37
N TYR A 52 10.26 27.63 -8.49
CA TYR A 52 9.57 28.60 -9.35
C TYR A 52 9.09 28.03 -10.67
N GLY A 53 9.29 26.73 -10.93
CA GLY A 53 8.86 26.10 -12.17
C GLY A 53 7.33 26.17 -12.39
N ASP A 54 6.92 26.49 -13.62
CA ASP A 54 5.52 26.73 -14.01
C ASP A 54 4.57 25.56 -13.73
N ARG A 55 5.10 24.34 -13.62
CA ARG A 55 4.34 23.10 -13.38
C ARG A 55 4.49 22.54 -11.97
N ARG A 56 5.05 23.29 -11.01
CA ARG A 56 5.34 22.79 -9.65
C ARG A 56 4.09 22.27 -8.95
N GLN A 57 2.96 22.97 -9.06
CA GLN A 57 1.73 22.62 -8.35
C GLN A 57 1.12 21.34 -8.93
N GLU A 58 1.12 21.22 -10.26
CA GLU A 58 0.66 20.01 -10.95
C GLU A 58 1.54 18.80 -10.61
N ARG A 59 2.87 18.96 -10.64
CA ARG A 59 3.82 17.91 -10.24
C ARG A 59 3.64 17.52 -8.78
N ALA A 60 3.37 18.47 -7.89
CA ALA A 60 3.12 18.20 -6.48
C ALA A 60 1.85 17.37 -6.28
N LYS A 61 0.77 17.70 -7.00
CA LYS A 61 -0.48 16.91 -6.98
C LYS A 61 -0.26 15.49 -7.50
N GLN A 62 0.51 15.33 -8.58
CA GLN A 62 0.87 14.00 -9.11
C GLN A 62 1.70 13.20 -8.10
N ALA A 63 2.69 13.83 -7.47
CA ALA A 63 3.49 13.20 -6.41
C ALA A 63 2.62 12.74 -5.23
N ALA A 64 1.69 13.60 -4.79
CA ALA A 64 0.74 13.29 -3.73
C ALA A 64 -0.17 12.10 -4.10
N ALA A 65 -0.71 12.08 -5.32
CA ALA A 65 -1.53 10.97 -5.81
C ALA A 65 -0.75 9.64 -5.88
N CYS A 66 0.47 9.67 -6.41
CA CYS A 66 1.36 8.50 -6.45
C CYS A 66 1.69 7.99 -5.05
N ALA A 67 2.09 8.89 -4.14
CA ALA A 67 2.42 8.53 -2.76
C ALA A 67 1.20 7.94 -2.02
N ARG A 68 -0.01 8.48 -2.25
CA ARG A 68 -1.25 7.96 -1.68
C ARG A 68 -1.60 6.57 -2.23
N SER A 69 -1.38 6.33 -3.52
CA SER A 69 -1.53 4.98 -4.11
C SER A 69 -0.58 3.98 -3.46
N ALA A 70 0.70 4.33 -3.31
CA ALA A 70 1.70 3.50 -2.65
C ALA A 70 1.36 3.21 -1.17
N ALA A 71 0.82 4.20 -0.44
CA ALA A 71 0.35 4.03 0.93
C ALA A 71 -0.80 3.02 1.03
N ASN A 72 -1.79 3.12 0.13
CA ASN A 72 -2.92 2.18 0.08
C ASN A 72 -2.46 0.75 -0.21
N ALA A 73 -1.54 0.58 -1.15
CA ALA A 73 -0.96 -0.72 -1.48
C ALA A 73 -0.19 -1.31 -0.29
N ALA A 74 0.72 -0.54 0.31
CA ALA A 74 1.49 -0.98 1.46
C ALA A 74 0.58 -1.33 2.65
N ARG A 75 -0.53 -0.59 2.83
CA ARG A 75 -1.56 -0.92 3.81
C ARG A 75 -2.25 -2.26 3.51
N HIS A 76 -2.66 -2.51 2.27
CA HIS A 76 -3.25 -3.80 1.90
C HIS A 76 -2.30 -4.96 2.19
N VAL A 77 -1.03 -4.81 1.85
CA VAL A 77 0.01 -5.82 2.13
C VAL A 77 0.14 -6.06 3.63
N ALA A 78 0.21 -4.99 4.42
CA ALA A 78 0.28 -5.09 5.87
C ALA A 78 -0.96 -5.73 6.50
N THR A 79 -2.15 -5.54 5.90
CA THR A 79 -3.39 -6.19 6.36
C THR A 79 -3.46 -7.67 5.97
N SER A 80 -2.98 -8.04 4.77
CA SER A 80 -3.03 -9.41 4.28
C SER A 80 -1.90 -10.29 4.83
N SER A 81 -0.74 -9.69 5.12
CA SER A 81 0.44 -10.37 5.66
C SER A 81 1.14 -9.45 6.69
N PRO A 82 0.67 -9.44 7.95
CA PRO A 82 1.12 -8.51 8.98
C PRO A 82 2.50 -8.90 9.54
N THR A 83 3.54 -8.74 8.72
CA THR A 83 4.91 -8.84 9.17
C THR A 83 5.41 -7.49 9.72
N PRO A 84 6.39 -7.47 10.64
CA PRO A 84 6.98 -6.22 11.11
C PRO A 84 7.50 -5.33 9.97
N GLY A 85 8.04 -5.94 8.90
CA GLY A 85 8.49 -5.26 7.70
C GLY A 85 7.34 -4.60 6.94
N ALA A 86 6.26 -5.32 6.68
CA ALA A 86 5.08 -4.79 5.99
C ALA A 86 4.41 -3.65 6.78
N LEU A 87 4.26 -3.81 8.10
CA LEU A 87 3.72 -2.76 8.98
C LEU A 87 4.61 -1.51 9.02
N ARG A 88 5.93 -1.68 8.96
CA ARG A 88 6.87 -0.55 8.85
C ARG A 88 6.76 0.14 7.49
N ALA A 89 6.69 -0.62 6.40
CA ALA A 89 6.54 -0.09 5.04
C ALA A 89 5.24 0.72 4.90
N ALA A 90 4.11 0.20 5.38
CA ALA A 90 2.83 0.90 5.38
C ALA A 90 2.89 2.25 6.13
N ARG A 91 3.55 2.29 7.30
CA ARG A 91 3.75 3.54 8.06
C ARG A 91 4.62 4.55 7.32
N LEU A 92 5.71 4.11 6.69
CA LEU A 92 6.58 4.98 5.92
C LEU A 92 5.86 5.54 4.69
N ALA A 93 5.09 4.71 3.98
CA ALA A 93 4.31 5.12 2.82
C ALA A 93 3.20 6.13 3.19
N GLU A 94 2.50 5.93 4.32
CA GLU A 94 1.53 6.91 4.84
C GLU A 94 2.20 8.26 5.19
N SER A 95 3.37 8.22 5.85
CA SER A 95 4.11 9.43 6.16
C SER A 95 4.56 10.18 4.90
N LEU A 96 4.96 9.45 3.87
CA LEU A 96 5.33 10.00 2.57
C LEU A 96 4.13 10.65 1.87
N ALA A 97 2.99 9.95 1.84
CA ALA A 97 1.75 10.47 1.27
C ALA A 97 1.30 11.77 1.95
N SER A 98 1.28 11.79 3.28
CA SER A 98 0.93 12.99 4.06
C SER A 98 1.89 14.16 3.80
N THR A 99 3.18 13.88 3.67
CA THR A 99 4.19 14.90 3.35
C THR A 99 3.99 15.46 1.93
N ALA A 100 3.75 14.59 0.96
CA ALA A 100 3.51 14.98 -0.43
C ALA A 100 2.22 15.81 -0.58
N GLU A 101 1.15 15.42 0.13
CA GLU A 101 -0.11 16.17 0.17
C GLU A 101 0.05 17.53 0.84
N THR A 102 0.78 17.60 1.95
CA THR A 102 1.09 18.87 2.62
C THR A 102 1.85 19.78 1.67
N LEU A 103 2.88 19.26 0.99
CA LEU A 103 3.62 20.02 -0.01
C LEU A 103 2.70 20.54 -1.12
N ALA A 104 1.86 19.67 -1.69
CA ALA A 104 0.91 20.03 -2.75
C ALA A 104 -0.11 21.09 -2.31
N ALA A 105 -0.53 21.09 -1.05
CA ALA A 105 -1.44 22.08 -0.48
C ALA A 105 -0.76 23.44 -0.22
N THR A 106 0.57 23.46 -0.07
CA THR A 106 1.35 24.68 0.23
C THR A 106 1.94 25.39 -0.99
N LEU A 107 1.79 24.80 -2.19
CA LEU A 107 2.36 25.31 -3.45
C LEU A 107 1.36 26.09 -4.32
#